data_AF-A0A9N9J4F0-F1
#
_entry.id   AF-A0A9N9J4F0-F1
#
_cell.length_a   1.000
_cell.length_b   1.000
_cell.length_c   1.000
_cell.angle_alpha   90.00
_cell.angle_beta   90.00
_cell.angle_gamma   90.00
#
_symmetry.space_group_name_H-M   'P 1'
#
loop_
_entity.id
_entity.type
_entity.pdbx_description
1 polymer ?
#
loop_
_entity_poly.entity_id
_entity_poly.type
_entity_poly.pdbx_seq_one_letter_code
_entity_poly.pdbx_strand_id
1 'polypeptide(L)'
;LAVDMHWGGTDSTDKRDWLINVVFEYFGKHGSEADVDDLETILEQVMSDEFNTLLEDNSAGQVSQKLIDVYNECMQENYTTVEALRSRHSSAPSASKKVVSGGDEEDDEDESDEEYGSEDNESVEEIDEMDVVPSSKKGPIIDDEGFQLVTKRRR
;
A
#
# COMPACT_ATOMS: atom_id res chain seq x y z
N LEU A 1 -4.36 1.34 -2.54
CA LEU A 1 -4.55 0.42 -1.39
C LEU A 1 -6.01 0.11 -1.13
N ALA A 2 -6.82 1.00 -0.54
CA ALA A 2 -8.21 0.69 -0.18
C ALA A 2 -9.06 0.21 -1.38
N VAL A 3 -8.86 0.83 -2.55
CA VAL A 3 -9.49 0.41 -3.82
C VAL A 3 -8.97 -0.97 -4.27
N ASP A 4 -7.66 -1.17 -4.29
CA ASP A 4 -7.04 -2.43 -4.76
C ASP A 4 -7.43 -3.63 -3.86
N MET A 5 -7.54 -3.38 -2.57
CA MET A 5 -7.91 -4.37 -1.56
C MET A 5 -9.43 -4.49 -1.37
N HIS A 6 -10.23 -3.76 -2.14
CA HIS A 6 -11.70 -3.78 -2.10
C HIS A 6 -12.30 -3.49 -0.72
N TRP A 7 -11.66 -2.62 0.07
CA TRP A 7 -12.13 -2.26 1.40
C TRP A 7 -13.46 -1.47 1.38
N GLY A 8 -13.79 -0.85 0.24
CA GLY A 8 -15.08 -0.21 -0.01
C GLY A 8 -16.13 -1.12 -0.69
N GLY A 9 -15.87 -2.42 -0.82
CA GLY A 9 -16.76 -3.38 -1.50
C GLY A 9 -16.56 -3.46 -3.02
N THR A 10 -17.52 -4.05 -3.72
CA THR A 10 -17.47 -4.21 -5.20
C THR A 10 -17.36 -2.89 -5.94
N ASP A 11 -17.90 -1.83 -5.33
CA ASP A 11 -18.03 -0.51 -5.93
C ASP A 11 -16.88 0.41 -5.49
N SER A 12 -15.78 -0.15 -4.95
CA SER A 12 -14.63 0.63 -4.45
C SER A 12 -14.04 1.58 -5.51
N THR A 13 -14.06 1.17 -6.79
CA THR A 13 -13.62 2.03 -7.90
C THR A 13 -14.59 3.19 -8.13
N ASP A 14 -15.89 2.95 -8.09
CA ASP A 14 -16.91 4.00 -8.25
C ASP A 14 -16.86 4.98 -7.08
N LYS A 15 -16.62 4.50 -5.86
CA LYS A 15 -16.41 5.33 -4.66
C LYS A 15 -15.19 6.26 -4.79
N ARG A 16 -14.09 5.78 -5.39
CA ARG A 16 -12.92 6.63 -5.70
C ARG A 16 -13.32 7.77 -6.64
N ASP A 17 -14.05 7.46 -7.70
CA ASP A 17 -14.46 8.47 -8.70
C ASP A 17 -15.51 9.43 -8.12
N TRP A 18 -16.37 8.94 -7.22
CA TRP A 18 -17.27 9.77 -6.45
C TRP A 18 -16.52 10.74 -5.52
N LEU A 19 -15.46 10.30 -4.82
CA LEU A 19 -14.65 11.16 -3.95
C LEU A 19 -14.04 12.35 -4.71
N ILE A 20 -13.65 12.14 -5.98
CA ILE A 20 -13.18 13.23 -6.84
C ILE A 20 -14.24 14.33 -6.95
N ASN A 21 -15.51 13.97 -7.16
CA ASN A 21 -16.61 14.93 -7.22
C ASN A 21 -16.85 15.63 -5.88
N VAL A 22 -16.73 14.92 -4.75
CA VAL A 22 -16.84 15.52 -3.40
C VAL A 22 -15.82 16.65 -3.22
N VAL A 23 -14.57 16.39 -3.60
CA VAL A 23 -13.50 17.40 -3.53
C VAL A 23 -13.78 18.57 -4.49
N PHE A 24 -14.25 18.30 -5.71
CA PHE A 24 -14.64 19.37 -6.65
C PHE A 24 -15.79 20.24 -6.12
N GLU A 25 -16.81 19.64 -5.52
CA GLU A 25 -17.90 20.38 -4.91
C GLU A 25 -17.45 21.23 -3.73
N TYR A 26 -16.50 20.73 -2.93
CA TYR A 26 -15.90 21.50 -1.84
C TYR A 26 -15.23 22.77 -2.37
N PHE A 27 -14.33 22.65 -3.34
CA PHE A 27 -13.71 23.83 -3.98
C PHE A 27 -14.73 24.73 -4.68
N GLY A 28 -15.79 24.16 -5.27
CA GLY A 28 -16.87 24.96 -5.88
C GLY A 28 -17.66 25.79 -4.87
N LYS A 29 -17.77 25.35 -3.62
CA LYS A 29 -18.49 26.06 -2.54
C LYS A 29 -17.60 27.08 -1.82
N HIS A 30 -16.34 26.74 -1.57
CA HIS A 30 -15.42 27.55 -0.75
C HIS A 30 -14.50 28.44 -1.58
N GLY A 31 -14.18 28.06 -2.83
CA GLY A 31 -13.31 28.81 -3.70
C GLY A 31 -11.92 29.03 -3.10
N SER A 32 -11.46 30.29 -3.05
CA SER A 32 -10.19 30.69 -2.45
C SER A 32 -10.18 30.67 -0.92
N GLU A 33 -11.33 30.47 -0.28
CA GLU A 33 -11.48 30.34 1.18
C GLU A 33 -11.52 28.85 1.60
N ALA A 34 -11.06 27.95 0.73
CA ALA A 34 -10.88 26.54 1.05
C ALA A 34 -9.84 26.39 2.17
N ASP A 35 -10.21 25.63 3.19
CA ASP A 35 -9.42 25.40 4.39
C ASP A 35 -8.86 23.97 4.42
N VAL A 36 -7.63 23.83 4.92
CA VAL A 36 -6.91 22.56 4.94
C VAL A 36 -7.54 21.59 5.92
N ASP A 37 -7.93 22.06 7.10
CA ASP A 37 -8.48 21.24 8.20
C ASP A 37 -9.88 20.72 7.82
N ASP A 38 -10.68 21.54 7.14
CA ASP A 38 -11.98 21.13 6.60
C ASP A 38 -11.82 20.03 5.55
N LEU A 39 -10.90 20.19 4.61
CA LEU A 39 -10.67 19.21 3.55
C LEU A 39 -10.06 17.91 4.11
N GLU A 40 -9.17 18.01 5.10
CA GLU A 40 -8.65 16.86 5.85
C GLU A 40 -9.79 16.08 6.52
N THR A 41 -10.67 16.76 7.23
CA THR A 41 -11.84 16.15 7.89
C THR A 41 -12.73 15.42 6.88
N ILE A 42 -12.95 16.01 5.70
CA ILE A 42 -13.73 15.38 4.61
C ILE A 42 -13.04 14.09 4.14
N LEU A 43 -11.73 14.12 3.89
CA LEU A 43 -10.97 12.95 3.43
C LEU A 43 -10.96 11.83 4.48
N GLU A 44 -10.73 12.16 5.75
CA GLU A 44 -10.78 11.21 6.86
C GLU A 44 -12.16 10.57 7.02
N GLN A 45 -13.22 11.38 6.97
CA GLN A 45 -14.58 10.90 7.09
C GLN A 45 -14.91 9.94 5.93
N VAL A 46 -14.54 10.28 4.69
CA VAL A 46 -14.77 9.39 3.54
C VAL A 46 -14.00 8.08 3.69
N MET A 47 -12.74 8.13 4.14
CA MET A 47 -11.95 6.91 4.32
C MET A 47 -12.53 6.02 5.42
N SER A 48 -13.08 6.61 6.48
CA SER A 48 -13.79 5.89 7.55
C SER A 48 -15.10 5.28 7.02
N ASP A 49 -15.98 6.10 6.45
CA ASP A 49 -17.36 5.72 6.13
C ASP A 49 -17.44 4.81 4.89
N GLU A 50 -16.66 5.12 3.85
CA GLU A 50 -16.74 4.44 2.56
C GLU A 50 -15.77 3.28 2.40
N PHE A 51 -14.62 3.35 3.09
CA PHE A 51 -13.53 2.37 2.97
C PHE A 51 -13.16 1.68 4.30
N ASN A 52 -13.89 1.93 5.40
CA ASN A 52 -13.62 1.35 6.73
C ASN A 52 -12.15 1.49 7.16
N THR A 53 -11.51 2.60 6.81
CA THR A 53 -10.08 2.85 7.01
C THR A 53 -9.88 4.09 7.87
N LEU A 54 -9.06 3.96 8.91
CA LEU A 54 -8.60 5.09 9.72
C LEU A 54 -7.23 5.53 9.22
N LEU A 55 -7.05 6.83 9.05
CA LEU A 55 -5.77 7.44 8.70
C LEU A 55 -5.10 7.94 9.99
N GLU A 56 -3.97 7.35 10.36
CA GLU A 56 -3.23 7.71 11.59
C GLU A 56 -1.87 8.36 11.29
N ASP A 57 -1.54 8.54 10.01
CA ASP A 57 -0.23 9.00 9.53
C ASP A 57 -0.23 10.47 9.06
N ASN A 58 -1.32 11.20 9.30
CA ASN A 58 -1.51 12.58 8.83
C ASN A 58 -1.42 12.72 7.28
N SER A 59 -1.64 11.63 6.54
CA SER A 59 -1.64 11.67 5.08
C SER A 59 -2.79 12.51 4.51
N ALA A 60 -3.95 12.53 5.20
CA ALA A 60 -5.09 13.35 4.82
C ALA A 60 -4.72 14.84 4.75
N GLY A 61 -4.19 15.43 5.83
CA GLY A 61 -3.75 16.83 5.84
C GLY A 61 -2.67 17.14 4.80
N GLN A 62 -1.71 16.24 4.58
CA GLN A 62 -0.69 16.43 3.53
C GLN A 62 -1.29 16.47 2.12
N VAL A 63 -2.32 15.65 1.86
CA VAL A 63 -3.05 15.66 0.59
C VAL A 63 -3.91 16.91 0.47
N SER A 64 -4.60 17.30 1.55
CA SER A 64 -5.42 18.52 1.61
C SER A 64 -4.61 19.78 1.28
N GLN A 65 -3.44 19.93 1.90
CA GLN A 65 -2.53 21.05 1.61
C GLN A 65 -2.16 21.11 0.12
N LYS A 66 -1.76 19.97 -0.45
CA LYS A 66 -1.38 19.91 -1.88
C LYS A 66 -2.55 20.24 -2.81
N LEU A 67 -3.77 19.81 -2.46
CA LEU A 67 -4.96 20.13 -3.24
C LEU A 67 -5.23 21.63 -3.26
N ILE A 68 -5.12 22.30 -2.10
CA ILE A 68 -5.30 23.75 -1.98
C ILE A 68 -4.20 24.51 -2.72
N ASP A 69 -2.94 24.07 -2.62
CA ASP A 69 -1.81 24.69 -3.33
C ASP A 69 -2.04 24.62 -4.86
N VAL A 70 -2.39 23.44 -5.38
CA VAL A 70 -2.70 23.26 -6.81
C VAL A 70 -3.91 24.09 -7.23
N TYR A 71 -4.94 24.17 -6.40
CA TYR A 71 -6.11 25.01 -6.66
C TYR A 71 -5.73 26.50 -6.77
N ASN A 72 -4.91 27.00 -5.84
CA ASN A 72 -4.43 28.38 -5.82
C ASN A 72 -3.51 28.70 -7.01
N GLU A 73 -2.67 27.76 -7.44
CA GLU A 73 -1.86 27.89 -8.66
C GLU A 73 -2.75 28.01 -9.90
N CYS A 74 -3.80 27.18 -9.98
CA CYS A 74 -4.77 27.23 -11.09
C CYS A 74 -5.53 28.57 -11.13
N MET A 75 -5.83 29.17 -9.98
CA MET A 75 -6.43 30.51 -9.88
C MET A 75 -5.49 31.63 -10.36
N GLN A 76 -4.17 31.39 -10.36
CA GLN A 76 -3.14 32.30 -10.85
C GLN A 76 -2.73 32.01 -12.31
N GLU A 77 -3.52 31.20 -13.03
CA GLU A 77 -3.22 30.74 -14.40
C GLU A 77 -1.90 29.96 -14.52
N ASN A 78 -1.40 29.41 -13.41
CA ASN A 78 -0.21 28.59 -13.39
C ASN A 78 -0.58 27.10 -13.35
N TYR A 79 -0.29 26.38 -14.44
CA TYR A 79 -0.64 24.96 -14.59
C TYR A 79 0.58 24.02 -14.59
N THR A 80 1.76 24.50 -14.19
CA THR A 80 3.00 23.71 -14.24
C THR A 80 2.94 22.46 -13.36
N THR A 81 2.45 22.60 -12.12
CA THR A 81 2.31 21.47 -11.19
C THR A 81 1.28 20.46 -11.69
N VAL A 82 0.16 20.93 -12.25
CA VAL A 82 -0.89 20.07 -12.82
C VAL A 82 -0.33 19.25 -13.98
N GLU A 83 0.44 19.86 -14.88
CA GLU A 83 1.04 19.16 -16.01
C GLU A 83 2.10 18.13 -15.56
N ALA A 84 2.89 18.46 -14.54
CA ALA A 84 3.84 17.53 -13.93
C ALA A 84 3.14 16.33 -13.29
N LEU A 85 2.05 16.57 -12.54
CA LEU A 85 1.23 15.50 -11.95
C LEU A 85 0.60 14.61 -13.02
N ARG A 86 0.08 15.21 -14.10
CA ARG A 86 -0.52 14.47 -15.21
C ARG A 86 0.49 13.59 -15.92
N SER A 87 1.67 14.14 -16.22
CA SER A 87 2.78 13.40 -16.83
C SER A 87 3.16 12.20 -15.97
N ARG A 88 3.38 12.42 -14.66
CA ARG A 88 3.71 11.35 -13.70
C ARG A 88 2.63 10.27 -13.62
N HIS A 89 1.35 10.65 -13.62
CA HIS A 89 0.25 9.70 -13.60
C HIS A 89 0.20 8.84 -14.87
N SER A 90 0.50 9.43 -16.04
CA SER A 90 0.53 8.69 -17.32
C SER A 90 1.73 7.75 -17.47
N SER A 91 2.86 8.09 -16.86
CA SER A 91 4.09 7.29 -16.90
C SER A 91 4.19 6.25 -15.79
N ALA A 92 3.34 6.30 -14.76
CA ALA A 92 3.34 5.33 -13.70
C ALA A 92 2.84 3.97 -14.24
N PRO A 93 3.62 2.88 -14.14
CA PRO A 93 3.07 1.56 -14.40
C PRO A 93 1.91 1.37 -13.42
N SER A 94 0.74 0.97 -13.95
CA SER A 94 -0.42 0.60 -13.13
C SER A 94 0.09 -0.25 -11.98
N ALA A 95 -0.24 0.11 -10.74
CA ALA A 95 0.22 -0.55 -9.50
C ALA A 95 -0.32 -1.99 -9.35
N SER A 96 -0.48 -2.69 -10.45
CA SER A 96 -0.80 -4.09 -10.60
C SER A 96 0.49 -4.94 -10.58
N LYS A 97 1.39 -4.76 -9.60
CA LYS A 97 2.34 -5.84 -9.28
C LYS A 97 1.59 -6.82 -8.38
N LYS A 98 0.74 -7.63 -9.03
CA LYS A 98 0.12 -8.80 -8.41
C LYS A 98 1.26 -9.74 -7.99
N VAL A 99 1.56 -9.77 -6.70
CA VAL A 99 2.32 -10.88 -6.11
C VAL A 99 1.36 -12.06 -6.02
N VAL A 100 1.13 -12.73 -7.14
CA VAL A 100 0.56 -14.07 -7.16
C VAL A 100 1.74 -15.00 -6.90
N SER A 101 1.84 -15.50 -5.67
CA SER A 101 2.76 -16.60 -5.37
C SER A 101 2.24 -17.84 -6.09
N GLY A 102 2.91 -18.23 -7.19
CA GLY A 102 2.59 -19.38 -8.01
C GLY A 102 3.28 -19.28 -9.36
N GLY A 103 4.41 -19.99 -9.49
CA GLY A 103 5.43 -19.78 -10.52
C GLY A 103 4.98 -19.90 -11.98
N ASP A 104 5.62 -19.12 -12.84
CA ASP A 104 6.49 -19.61 -13.91
C ASP A 104 7.37 -18.44 -14.37
N GLU A 105 8.58 -18.76 -14.77
CA GLU A 105 9.73 -17.89 -15.05
C GLU A 105 9.51 -17.01 -16.29
N GLU A 106 10.01 -15.76 -16.32
CA GLU A 106 10.75 -15.14 -17.44
C GLU A 106 11.49 -13.87 -16.93
N ASP A 107 12.79 -14.03 -16.70
CA ASP A 107 13.92 -13.17 -17.11
C ASP A 107 13.71 -11.64 -17.26
N ASP A 108 14.35 -10.86 -16.37
CA ASP A 108 15.00 -9.60 -16.78
C ASP A 108 16.13 -9.30 -15.76
N GLU A 109 17.35 -9.60 -16.19
CA GLU A 109 18.61 -9.28 -15.54
C GLU A 109 18.83 -7.75 -15.56
N ASP A 110 18.94 -7.11 -14.40
CA ASP A 110 19.77 -5.91 -14.32
C ASP A 110 20.58 -5.87 -13.02
N GLU A 111 21.87 -6.09 -13.22
CA GLU A 111 22.95 -6.17 -12.26
C GLU A 111 23.48 -4.75 -12.02
N SER A 112 23.29 -4.21 -10.81
CA SER A 112 24.06 -3.05 -10.36
C SER A 112 24.48 -3.24 -8.91
N ASP A 113 25.63 -3.90 -8.85
CA ASP A 113 26.67 -3.93 -7.83
C ASP A 113 27.01 -2.53 -7.29
N GLU A 114 26.90 -2.31 -5.97
CA GLU A 114 27.80 -1.40 -5.24
C GLU A 114 28.06 -1.92 -3.81
N GLU A 115 29.26 -2.48 -3.68
CA GLU A 115 30.01 -2.94 -2.51
C GLU A 115 30.39 -1.83 -1.52
N TYR A 116 30.10 -2.03 -0.23
CA TYR A 116 30.90 -1.42 0.85
C TYR A 116 31.11 -2.43 1.98
N GLY A 117 32.35 -2.89 2.09
CA GLY A 117 32.82 -3.72 3.19
C GLY A 117 33.00 -2.95 4.49
N SER A 118 32.88 -3.68 5.59
CA SER A 118 33.73 -3.45 6.76
C SER A 118 33.89 -4.78 7.50
N GLU A 119 35.16 -5.11 7.69
CA GLU A 119 35.66 -6.30 8.37
C GLU A 119 35.49 -6.20 9.90
N ASP A 120 35.52 -7.39 10.50
CA ASP A 120 36.10 -7.72 11.80
C ASP A 120 35.34 -7.37 13.10
N ASN A 121 34.88 -8.41 13.80
CA ASN A 121 35.36 -8.71 15.15
C ASN A 121 34.98 -10.15 15.58
N GLU A 122 35.98 -11.01 15.46
CA GLU A 122 36.27 -12.22 16.23
C GLU A 122 35.74 -12.29 17.69
N SER A 123 35.03 -13.38 18.03
CA SER A 123 35.02 -13.99 19.37
C SER A 123 34.50 -15.43 19.32
N VAL A 124 35.36 -16.36 19.76
CA VAL A 124 35.18 -17.82 19.84
C VAL A 124 34.87 -18.21 21.28
N GLU A 125 33.81 -18.99 21.52
CA GLU A 125 33.67 -20.01 22.60
C GLU A 125 32.59 -21.02 22.13
N GLU A 126 32.90 -22.22 21.67
CA GLU A 126 33.27 -23.48 22.37
C GLU A 126 32.05 -24.23 23.03
N ILE A 127 31.61 -25.29 22.30
CA ILE A 127 30.86 -26.55 22.64
C ILE A 127 29.56 -26.54 23.49
N ASP A 128 28.51 -27.17 22.92
CA ASP A 128 28.07 -28.49 23.41
C ASP A 128 27.32 -29.28 22.30
N GLU A 129 27.59 -30.58 22.27
CA GLU A 129 27.25 -31.58 21.27
C GLU A 129 25.88 -32.17 21.63
N MET A 130 24.86 -31.95 20.79
CA MET A 130 23.56 -32.64 20.93
C MET A 130 23.20 -33.41 19.66
N ASP A 131 23.57 -34.68 19.72
CA ASP A 131 22.94 -35.89 19.17
C ASP A 131 21.81 -35.68 18.14
N VAL A 132 22.13 -36.03 16.89
CA VAL A 132 21.22 -36.03 15.75
C VAL A 132 20.29 -37.24 15.84
N VAL A 133 19.08 -37.05 16.37
CA VAL A 133 17.98 -38.02 16.22
C VAL A 133 17.14 -37.67 14.98
N PRO A 134 17.03 -38.54 13.95
CA PRO A 134 16.14 -38.29 12.83
C PRO A 134 14.70 -38.59 13.27
N SER A 135 14.04 -37.61 13.88
CA SER A 135 12.61 -37.69 14.17
C SER A 135 11.83 -37.44 12.88
N SER A 136 11.31 -38.54 12.30
CA SER A 136 10.41 -38.54 11.15
C SER A 136 9.20 -37.63 11.40
N LYS A 137 9.28 -36.38 10.92
CA LYS A 137 8.12 -35.49 10.83
C LYS A 137 7.21 -36.09 9.76
N LYS A 138 6.20 -36.87 10.18
CA LYS A 138 5.07 -37.21 9.33
C LYS A 138 4.45 -35.88 8.88
N GLY A 139 4.57 -35.58 7.59
CA GLY A 139 3.99 -34.39 6.98
C GLY A 139 2.47 -34.33 7.18
N PRO A 140 1.86 -33.17 6.94
CA PRO A 140 0.42 -33.02 6.99
C PRO A 140 -0.25 -34.03 6.05
N ILE A 141 -1.19 -34.81 6.60
CA ILE A 141 -2.01 -35.71 5.78
C ILE A 141 -3.02 -34.81 5.06
N ILE A 142 -2.91 -34.75 3.74
CA ILE A 142 -3.80 -34.03 2.83
C ILE A 142 -4.77 -35.06 2.27
N ASP A 143 -6.07 -34.80 2.39
CA ASP A 143 -7.13 -35.63 1.81
C ASP A 143 -7.27 -35.39 0.29
N ASP A 144 -8.03 -36.23 -0.41
CA ASP A 144 -8.31 -36.11 -1.85
C ASP A 144 -9.01 -34.79 -2.23
N GLU A 145 -9.52 -34.04 -1.24
CA GLU A 145 -10.11 -32.70 -1.39
C GLU A 145 -9.13 -31.54 -1.04
N GLY A 146 -7.85 -31.81 -0.74
CA GLY A 146 -6.83 -30.77 -0.54
C GLY A 146 -6.81 -30.11 0.84
N PHE A 147 -7.60 -30.58 1.80
CA PHE A 147 -7.64 -30.05 3.17
C PHE A 147 -6.73 -30.82 4.14
N GLN A 148 -6.11 -30.10 5.09
CA GLN A 148 -5.22 -30.67 6.10
C GLN A 148 -6.01 -31.15 7.35
N LEU A 149 -5.88 -32.43 7.70
CA LEU A 149 -6.55 -33.02 8.87
C LEU A 149 -5.98 -32.52 10.21
N VAL A 150 -6.85 -31.96 11.07
CA VAL A 150 -6.49 -31.53 12.43
C VAL A 150 -6.56 -32.71 13.40
N THR A 151 -5.41 -33.21 13.87
CA THR A 151 -5.38 -34.27 14.90
C THR A 151 -5.46 -33.68 16.32
N LYS A 152 -6.42 -34.14 17.13
CA LYS A 152 -6.60 -33.67 18.52
C LYS A 152 -5.61 -34.35 19.47
N ARG A 153 -4.72 -33.58 20.12
CA ARG A 153 -3.76 -34.08 21.11
C ARG A 153 -4.46 -34.39 22.44
N ARG A 154 -4.49 -35.67 22.84
CA ARG A 154 -5.01 -36.11 24.15
C ARG A 154 -4.05 -35.66 25.27
N ARG A 155 -4.63 -35.16 26.36
CA ARG A 155 -3.95 -34.83 27.63
C ARG A 155 -3.82 -36.09 28.48
#